data_AF-A0A2D9T943-F1
#
_entry.id   AF-A0A2D9T943-F1
#
_cell.length_a   1.000
_cell.length_b   1.000
_cell.length_c   1.000
_cell.angle_alpha   90.00
_cell.angle_beta   90.00
_cell.angle_gamma   90.00
#
_symmetry.space_group_name_H-M   'P 1'
#
loop_
_entity.id
_entity.type
_entity.pdbx_description
1 polymer ?
#
loop_
_entity_poly.entity_id
_entity_poly.type
_entity_poly.pdbx_seq_one_letter_code
_entity_poly.pdbx_strand_id
1 'polypeptide(L)'
;MDPSPSPPPGDSSSKLLYAAIGCAVFLVIGLCAATGLGVYYLGAAADEAAEAPVVPHVPPTPQGPTGVQPPKPGMPGAPVAPGGPVAPGGPALPPPPGTPTAPRIVTATVTAVEGNAPVSVGTPCAFNVEQVPNAQEPNGYWCRTQIVCGGRLLYGGPSSGYFPCNVSAGTPPTISGSDGMTTGSDTDAAMTLDTPGQTLTVRDDASSVYGAYSVTARIDQVM
;
A
#
# COMPACT_ATOMS: atom_id res chain seq x y z
N MET A 1 -51.69 52.86 51.24
CA MET A 1 -51.78 52.59 49.79
C MET A 1 -50.38 52.72 49.26
N ASP A 2 -49.65 51.62 49.18
CA ASP A 2 -48.27 51.62 48.67
C ASP A 2 -48.29 51.73 47.14
N PRO A 3 -47.51 52.65 46.54
CA PRO A 3 -47.41 52.77 45.10
C PRO A 3 -46.71 51.52 44.54
N SER A 4 -47.37 50.85 43.59
CA SER A 4 -46.78 49.72 42.87
C SER A 4 -45.48 50.15 42.18
N PRO A 5 -44.41 49.35 42.28
CA PRO A 5 -43.14 49.67 41.67
C PRO A 5 -43.26 49.67 40.13
N SER A 6 -42.74 50.72 39.51
CA SER A 6 -42.64 50.83 38.05
C SER A 6 -41.70 49.77 37.49
N PRO A 7 -42.04 49.13 36.36
CA PRO A 7 -41.18 48.12 35.74
C PRO A 7 -39.86 48.76 35.25
N PRO A 8 -38.74 48.02 35.33
CA PRO A 8 -37.46 48.51 34.87
C PRO A 8 -37.47 48.73 33.34
N PRO A 9 -36.75 49.75 32.84
CA PRO A 9 -36.64 50.01 31.40
C PRO A 9 -35.99 48.82 30.70
N GLY A 10 -36.63 48.35 29.63
CA GLY A 10 -36.17 47.18 28.88
C GLY A 10 -34.87 47.43 28.13
N ASP A 11 -33.83 46.66 28.48
CA ASP A 11 -32.52 46.69 27.85
C ASP A 11 -32.57 46.25 26.37
N SER A 12 -32.63 47.22 25.47
CA SER A 12 -32.55 46.99 24.02
C SER A 12 -31.11 46.69 23.55
N SER A 13 -30.11 47.00 24.38
CA SER A 13 -28.69 46.84 24.09
C SER A 13 -28.26 45.37 24.01
N SER A 14 -28.83 44.51 24.85
CA SER A 14 -28.48 43.08 24.88
C SER A 14 -28.91 42.34 23.60
N LYS A 15 -30.03 42.73 22.98
CA LYS A 15 -30.53 42.10 21.75
C LYS A 15 -29.60 42.32 20.55
N LEU A 16 -29.03 43.52 20.42
CA LEU A 16 -28.07 43.83 19.35
C LEU A 16 -26.75 43.06 19.53
N LEU A 17 -26.30 42.89 20.77
CA LEU A 17 -25.09 42.13 21.07
C LEU A 17 -25.24 40.64 20.69
N TYR A 18 -26.35 40.00 21.07
CA TYR A 18 -26.58 38.59 20.70
C TYR A 18 -26.70 38.37 19.19
N ALA A 19 -27.32 39.32 18.47
CA ALA A 19 -27.38 39.25 17.01
C ALA A 19 -25.99 39.34 16.36
N ALA A 20 -25.14 40.25 16.84
CA ALA A 20 -23.76 40.39 16.35
C ALA A 20 -22.91 39.14 16.60
N ILE A 21 -23.03 38.55 17.81
CA ILE A 21 -22.33 37.30 18.16
C ILE A 21 -22.82 36.15 17.26
N GLY A 22 -24.13 36.04 17.04
CA GLY A 22 -24.70 35.03 16.14
C GLY A 22 -24.15 35.12 14.72
N CYS A 23 -24.08 36.34 14.16
CA CYS A 23 -23.51 36.57 12.83
C CYS A 23 -22.02 36.18 12.76
N ALA A 24 -21.23 36.54 13.77
CA ALA A 24 -19.80 36.22 13.81
C ALA A 24 -19.56 34.69 13.83
N VAL A 25 -20.31 33.95 14.66
CA VAL A 25 -20.22 32.49 14.73
C VAL A 25 -20.61 31.85 13.38
N PHE A 26 -21.67 32.35 12.74
CA PHE A 26 -22.13 31.82 11.45
C PHE A 26 -21.10 32.03 10.33
N LEU A 27 -20.41 33.18 10.31
CA LEU A 27 -19.34 33.46 9.36
C LEU A 27 -18.13 32.54 9.55
N VAL A 28 -17.73 32.27 10.80
CA VAL A 28 -16.61 31.36 11.09
C VAL A 28 -16.94 29.93 10.65
N ILE A 29 -18.14 29.43 10.98
CA ILE A 29 -18.58 28.08 10.57
C ILE A 29 -18.67 27.98 9.03
N GLY A 30 -19.23 28.99 8.37
CA GLY A 30 -19.30 29.04 6.91
C GLY A 30 -17.92 29.04 6.25
N LEU A 31 -16.96 29.78 6.80
CA LEU A 31 -15.59 29.79 6.30
C LEU A 31 -14.89 28.44 6.48
N CYS A 32 -15.05 27.79 7.64
CA CYS A 32 -14.50 26.45 7.88
C CYS A 32 -15.10 25.39 6.95
N ALA A 33 -16.41 25.44 6.68
CA ALA A 33 -17.05 24.53 5.75
C ALA A 33 -16.55 24.75 4.30
N ALA A 34 -16.40 26.01 3.88
CA ALA A 34 -15.93 26.35 2.54
C ALA A 34 -14.46 25.92 2.32
N THR A 35 -13.58 26.10 3.30
CA THR A 35 -12.19 25.63 3.20
C THR A 35 -12.09 24.11 3.21
N GLY A 36 -12.86 23.43 4.05
CA GLY A 36 -12.93 21.96 4.06
C GLY A 36 -13.39 21.39 2.72
N LEU A 37 -14.44 21.98 2.12
CA LEU A 37 -14.90 21.60 0.79
C LEU A 37 -13.80 21.82 -0.28
N GLY A 38 -13.12 22.97 -0.24
CA GLY A 38 -12.06 23.30 -1.21
C GLY A 38 -10.90 22.29 -1.18
N VAL A 39 -10.46 21.90 0.02
CA VAL A 39 -9.40 20.88 0.18
C VAL A 39 -9.87 19.51 -0.34
N TYR A 40 -11.11 19.13 -0.06
CA TYR A 40 -11.68 17.88 -0.56
C TYR A 40 -11.71 17.81 -2.10
N TYR A 41 -12.17 18.87 -2.76
CA TYR A 41 -12.21 18.91 -4.23
C TYR A 41 -10.81 18.95 -4.86
N LEU A 42 -9.85 19.65 -4.26
CA LEU A 42 -8.48 19.67 -4.74
C LEU A 42 -7.78 18.30 -4.59
N GLY A 43 -8.07 17.56 -3.51
CA GLY A 43 -7.59 16.20 -3.33
C GLY A 43 -8.18 15.24 -4.36
N ALA A 44 -9.50 15.26 -4.54
CA ALA A 44 -10.18 14.40 -5.50
C ALA A 44 -9.71 14.62 -6.96
N ALA A 45 -9.42 15.87 -7.34
CA ALA A 45 -8.90 16.18 -8.67
C ALA A 45 -7.45 15.72 -8.87
N ALA A 46 -6.64 15.63 -7.80
CA ALA A 46 -5.27 15.12 -7.88
C ALA A 46 -5.25 13.60 -8.13
N ASP A 47 -6.22 12.87 -7.59
CA ASP A 47 -6.37 11.43 -7.84
C ASP A 47 -6.77 11.14 -9.30
N GLU A 48 -7.64 11.96 -9.91
CA GLU A 48 -7.98 11.83 -11.35
C GLU A 48 -6.80 12.18 -12.28
N ALA A 49 -5.96 13.15 -11.92
CA ALA A 49 -4.81 13.54 -12.74
C ALA A 49 -3.64 12.54 -12.68
N ALA A 50 -3.63 11.65 -11.69
CA ALA A 50 -2.60 10.62 -11.54
C ALA A 50 -2.84 9.40 -12.44
N GLU A 51 -4.05 9.25 -13.00
CA GLU A 51 -4.34 8.23 -14.01
C GLU A 51 -3.91 8.74 -15.39
N ALA A 52 -2.60 8.91 -15.57
CA ALA A 52 -2.04 9.09 -16.91
C ALA A 52 -2.49 7.90 -17.77
N PRO A 53 -2.98 8.11 -18.99
CA PRO A 53 -3.38 7.03 -19.87
C PRO A 53 -2.19 6.07 -19.96
N VAL A 54 -2.40 4.83 -19.51
CA VAL A 54 -1.44 3.75 -19.72
C VAL A 54 -1.32 3.61 -21.23
N VAL A 55 -0.32 4.29 -21.80
CA VAL A 55 0.08 4.07 -23.18
C VAL A 55 0.38 2.58 -23.22
N PRO A 56 -0.35 1.78 -24.02
CA PRO A 56 -0.07 0.36 -24.11
C PRO A 56 1.41 0.24 -24.45
N HIS A 57 2.19 -0.30 -23.53
CA HIS A 57 3.57 -0.61 -23.81
C HIS A 57 3.53 -1.74 -24.82
N VAL A 58 3.52 -1.38 -26.11
CA VAL A 58 3.68 -2.32 -27.19
C VAL A 58 5.05 -2.94 -26.94
N PRO A 59 5.14 -4.22 -26.57
CA PRO A 59 6.43 -4.85 -26.40
C PRO A 59 7.20 -4.65 -27.71
N PRO A 60 8.48 -4.21 -27.63
CA PRO A 60 9.25 -3.96 -28.83
C PRO A 60 9.20 -5.22 -29.69
N THR A 61 8.66 -5.07 -30.91
CA THR A 61 8.63 -6.13 -31.91
C THR A 61 10.04 -6.71 -31.99
N PRO A 62 10.22 -8.04 -31.86
CA PRO A 62 11.53 -8.65 -32.03
C PRO A 62 12.11 -8.20 -33.36
N GLN A 63 13.13 -7.34 -33.29
CA GLN A 63 13.87 -6.94 -34.49
C GLN A 63 14.53 -8.22 -35.00
N GLY A 64 14.01 -8.72 -36.12
CA GLY A 64 14.59 -9.86 -36.82
C GLY A 64 16.06 -9.58 -37.13
N PRO A 65 16.91 -10.61 -37.20
CA PRO A 65 18.35 -10.46 -37.40
C PRO A 65 18.63 -9.96 -38.82
N THR A 66 18.61 -8.65 -39.04
CA THR A 66 19.17 -8.02 -40.24
C THR A 66 20.64 -7.75 -40.00
N GLY A 67 21.49 -8.71 -40.35
CA GLY A 67 22.93 -8.54 -40.22
C GLY A 67 23.73 -9.74 -40.66
N VAL A 68 23.66 -10.10 -41.95
CA VAL A 68 24.70 -10.94 -42.58
C VAL A 68 25.97 -10.10 -42.63
N GLN A 69 26.83 -10.27 -41.64
CA GLN A 69 28.16 -9.64 -41.60
C GLN A 69 29.07 -10.34 -42.63
N PRO A 70 29.78 -9.60 -43.50
CA PRO A 70 30.75 -10.19 -44.41
C PRO A 70 31.87 -10.92 -43.64
N PRO A 71 32.38 -12.05 -44.16
CA PRO A 71 33.44 -12.81 -43.50
C PRO A 71 34.69 -11.95 -43.36
N LYS A 72 35.11 -11.73 -42.12
CA LYS A 72 36.36 -11.04 -41.77
C LYS A 72 37.55 -11.95 -42.16
N PRO A 73 38.51 -11.48 -42.98
CA PRO A 73 39.71 -12.23 -43.31
C PRO A 73 40.50 -12.61 -42.05
N GLY A 74 40.87 -13.88 -41.97
CA GLY A 74 41.43 -14.52 -40.78
C GLY A 74 42.76 -13.94 -40.33
N MET A 75 42.89 -13.75 -39.02
CA MET A 75 44.21 -13.67 -38.38
C MET A 75 44.71 -15.08 -38.06
N PRO A 76 46.02 -15.35 -38.20
CA PRO A 76 46.64 -16.60 -37.76
C PRO A 76 46.45 -16.80 -36.25
N GLY A 77 46.02 -18.00 -35.88
CA GLY A 77 45.66 -18.37 -34.52
C GLY A 77 46.83 -18.29 -33.52
N ALA A 78 46.50 -17.82 -32.33
CA ALA A 78 47.29 -18.10 -31.14
C ALA A 78 47.07 -19.57 -30.72
N PRO A 79 48.11 -20.28 -30.25
CA PRO A 79 48.00 -21.65 -29.79
C PRO A 79 47.08 -21.74 -28.56
N VAL A 80 46.02 -22.54 -28.70
CA VAL A 80 45.13 -22.94 -27.62
C VAL A 80 45.91 -23.83 -26.65
N ALA A 81 46.07 -23.37 -25.41
CA ALA A 81 46.63 -24.18 -24.34
C ALA A 81 45.66 -25.34 -24.01
N PRO A 82 46.15 -26.59 -23.91
CA PRO A 82 45.33 -27.74 -23.54
C PRO A 82 44.68 -27.57 -22.17
N GLY A 83 43.38 -27.85 -22.11
CA GLY A 83 42.54 -27.72 -20.93
C GLY A 83 43.07 -28.48 -19.73
N GLY A 84 43.18 -27.77 -18.60
CA GLY A 84 43.26 -28.39 -17.29
C GLY A 84 41.93 -29.07 -16.93
N PRO A 85 41.95 -30.14 -16.12
CA PRO A 85 40.76 -30.83 -15.69
C PRO A 85 39.87 -29.90 -14.86
N VAL A 86 38.60 -29.77 -15.28
CA VAL A 86 37.56 -29.10 -14.51
C VAL A 86 37.31 -29.93 -13.26
N ALA A 87 37.68 -29.39 -12.09
CA ALA A 87 37.47 -30.05 -10.82
C ALA A 87 35.97 -30.30 -10.58
N PRO A 88 35.57 -31.50 -10.10
CA PRO A 88 34.19 -31.81 -9.75
C PRO A 88 33.63 -30.82 -8.73
N GLY A 89 32.40 -30.36 -8.98
CA GLY A 89 31.70 -29.35 -8.18
C GLY A 89 31.80 -29.61 -6.69
N GLY A 90 32.50 -28.71 -5.98
CA GLY A 90 32.40 -28.63 -4.54
C GLY A 90 30.97 -28.30 -4.11
N PRO A 91 30.59 -28.62 -2.86
CA PRO A 91 29.30 -28.24 -2.31
C PRO A 91 29.05 -26.75 -2.56
N ALA A 92 27.93 -26.41 -3.21
CA ALA A 92 27.52 -25.03 -3.35
C ALA A 92 27.46 -24.42 -1.95
N LEU A 93 28.27 -23.41 -1.70
CA LEU A 93 28.21 -22.66 -0.44
C LEU A 93 26.77 -22.12 -0.31
N PRO A 94 26.17 -22.19 0.89
CA PRO A 94 24.88 -21.55 1.10
C PRO A 94 24.97 -20.08 0.68
N PRO A 95 23.93 -19.54 0.01
CA PRO A 95 23.93 -18.14 -0.40
C PRO A 95 24.24 -17.26 0.82
N PRO A 96 24.99 -16.15 0.64
CA PRO A 96 25.30 -15.25 1.73
C PRO A 96 24.01 -14.86 2.47
N PRO A 97 23.97 -14.94 3.80
CA PRO A 97 22.91 -14.30 4.56
C PRO A 97 22.96 -12.81 4.22
N GLY A 98 21.97 -12.28 3.49
CA GLY A 98 22.00 -10.87 3.09
C GLY A 98 21.32 -10.52 1.77
N THR A 99 21.15 -11.45 0.83
CA THR A 99 20.60 -11.06 -0.49
C THR A 99 19.07 -10.99 -0.46
N PRO A 100 18.46 -9.82 -0.72
CA PRO A 100 17.02 -9.72 -0.91
C PRO A 100 16.56 -10.75 -1.93
N THR A 101 15.54 -11.53 -1.58
CA THR A 101 14.92 -12.44 -2.54
C THR A 101 14.07 -11.66 -3.53
N ALA A 102 13.91 -12.20 -4.75
CA ALA A 102 13.02 -11.60 -5.74
C ALA A 102 11.60 -11.41 -5.15
N PRO A 103 10.90 -10.31 -5.49
CA PRO A 103 9.53 -10.09 -5.03
C PRO A 103 8.63 -11.29 -5.32
N ARG A 104 7.79 -11.65 -4.36
CA ARG A 104 6.85 -12.76 -4.47
C ARG A 104 5.47 -12.25 -4.83
N ILE A 105 4.82 -12.87 -5.79
CA ILE A 105 3.47 -12.50 -6.21
C ILE A 105 2.49 -13.41 -5.46
N VAL A 106 1.57 -12.81 -4.71
CA VAL A 106 0.52 -13.52 -3.98
C VAL A 106 -0.83 -13.18 -4.61
N THR A 107 -1.63 -14.21 -4.89
CA THR A 107 -3.02 -14.05 -5.28
C THR A 107 -3.94 -14.63 -4.21
N ALA A 108 -5.06 -13.97 -3.99
CA ALA A 108 -6.04 -14.38 -2.99
C ALA A 108 -7.46 -14.01 -3.44
N THR A 109 -8.46 -14.59 -2.79
CA THR A 109 -9.87 -14.29 -3.01
C THR A 109 -10.54 -13.95 -1.69
N VAL A 110 -11.23 -12.82 -1.61
CA VAL A 110 -11.96 -12.41 -0.39
C VAL A 110 -13.03 -13.44 -0.04
N THR A 111 -13.01 -13.94 1.19
CA THR A 111 -13.96 -14.94 1.72
C THR A 111 -14.89 -14.39 2.78
N ALA A 112 -14.49 -13.32 3.50
CA ALA A 112 -15.34 -12.67 4.49
C ALA A 112 -15.09 -11.16 4.53
N VAL A 113 -16.14 -10.41 4.84
CA VAL A 113 -16.13 -8.95 4.98
C VAL A 113 -16.99 -8.56 6.17
N GLU A 114 -16.50 -7.65 7.00
CA GLU A 114 -17.22 -7.03 8.10
C GLU A 114 -17.04 -5.51 8.09
N GLY A 115 -18.01 -4.79 8.66
CA GLY A 115 -17.98 -3.33 8.75
C GLY A 115 -18.13 -2.66 7.39
N ASN A 116 -17.35 -1.59 7.18
CA ASN A 116 -17.44 -0.72 6.01
C ASN A 116 -16.43 -1.08 4.89
N ALA A 117 -16.03 -2.35 4.76
CA ALA A 117 -14.96 -2.70 3.83
C ALA A 117 -15.32 -2.30 2.38
N PRO A 118 -14.36 -1.77 1.59
CA PRO A 118 -14.62 -1.24 0.26
C PRO A 118 -14.66 -2.32 -0.84
N VAL A 119 -14.74 -3.59 -0.47
CA VAL A 119 -14.72 -4.78 -1.35
C VAL A 119 -15.78 -5.78 -0.91
N SER A 120 -16.08 -6.77 -1.75
CA SER A 120 -17.07 -7.81 -1.48
C SER A 120 -16.46 -9.21 -1.44
N VAL A 121 -17.18 -10.17 -0.87
CA VAL A 121 -16.80 -11.59 -0.96
C VAL A 121 -16.71 -12.00 -2.43
N GLY A 122 -15.67 -12.77 -2.77
CA GLY A 122 -15.33 -13.18 -4.14
C GLY A 122 -14.45 -12.17 -4.89
N THR A 123 -14.18 -10.98 -4.34
CA THR A 123 -13.26 -10.03 -4.98
C THR A 123 -11.83 -10.61 -5.02
N PRO A 124 -11.15 -10.62 -6.18
CA PRO A 124 -9.77 -11.07 -6.29
C PRO A 124 -8.81 -10.03 -5.72
N CYS A 125 -7.75 -10.52 -5.10
CA CYS A 125 -6.64 -9.74 -4.58
C CYS A 125 -5.34 -10.19 -5.25
N ALA A 126 -4.47 -9.23 -5.57
CA ALA A 126 -3.13 -9.49 -6.09
C ALA A 126 -2.15 -8.49 -5.50
N PHE A 127 -1.03 -8.99 -4.97
CA PHE A 127 -0.03 -8.13 -4.33
C PHE A 127 1.37 -8.74 -4.40
N ASN A 128 2.36 -7.86 -4.37
CA ASN A 128 3.77 -8.24 -4.31
C ASN A 128 4.26 -8.15 -2.86
N VAL A 129 5.04 -9.13 -2.43
CA VAL A 129 5.76 -9.10 -1.16
C VAL A 129 7.24 -9.01 -1.45
N GLU A 130 7.84 -7.87 -1.09
CA GLU A 130 9.26 -7.59 -1.28
C GLU A 130 9.99 -7.65 0.05
N GLN A 131 11.07 -8.41 0.12
CA GLN A 131 11.90 -8.47 1.31
C GLN A 131 12.89 -7.30 1.31
N VAL A 132 12.87 -6.47 2.35
CA VAL A 132 13.74 -5.29 2.49
C VAL A 132 14.60 -5.43 3.76
N PRO A 133 15.88 -5.02 3.73
CA PRO A 133 16.73 -5.06 4.93
C PRO A 133 16.16 -4.23 6.07
N ASN A 134 16.19 -4.78 7.29
CA ASN A 134 15.84 -4.08 8.51
C ASN A 134 17.03 -3.25 8.99
N ALA A 135 16.97 -1.92 8.93
CA ALA A 135 18.07 -1.07 9.40
C ALA A 135 18.34 -1.21 10.91
N GLN A 136 17.32 -1.62 11.67
CA GLN A 136 17.37 -1.79 13.12
C GLN A 136 17.94 -3.16 13.53
N GLU A 137 17.96 -4.14 12.61
CA GLU A 137 18.44 -5.49 12.88
C GLU A 137 19.38 -5.93 11.74
N PRO A 138 20.71 -6.02 11.98
CA PRO A 138 21.70 -6.26 10.92
C PRO A 138 21.47 -7.50 10.04
N ASN A 139 20.74 -8.50 10.55
CA ASN A 139 20.36 -9.72 9.82
C ASN A 139 18.83 -9.88 9.69
N GLY A 140 18.06 -8.87 10.11
CA GLY A 140 16.61 -8.87 10.05
C GLY A 140 16.11 -8.32 8.71
N TYR A 141 14.89 -8.68 8.38
CA TYR A 141 14.20 -8.17 7.20
C TYR A 141 12.79 -7.75 7.58
N TRP A 142 12.31 -6.71 6.91
CA TRP A 142 10.89 -6.44 6.80
C TRP A 142 10.39 -6.98 5.46
N CYS A 143 9.10 -7.22 5.38
CA CYS A 143 8.43 -7.32 4.10
C CYS A 143 7.72 -6.00 3.83
N ARG A 144 7.77 -5.57 2.57
CA ARG A 144 6.95 -4.49 2.07
C ARG A 144 5.88 -5.06 1.14
N THR A 145 4.63 -4.65 1.31
CA THR A 145 3.54 -5.03 0.41
C THR A 145 2.49 -3.95 0.26
N GLN A 146 1.68 -4.06 -0.80
CA GLN A 146 0.50 -3.24 -1.03
C GLN A 146 -0.62 -4.19 -1.44
N ILE A 147 -1.62 -4.34 -0.58
CA ILE A 147 -2.70 -5.29 -0.81
C ILE A 147 -3.80 -4.58 -1.59
N VAL A 148 -3.98 -4.99 -2.84
CA VAL A 148 -5.02 -4.46 -3.72
C VAL A 148 -6.03 -5.56 -4.04
N CYS A 149 -7.29 -5.31 -3.72
CA CYS A 149 -8.41 -6.21 -4.02
C CYS A 149 -9.44 -5.49 -4.88
N GLY A 150 -9.73 -6.01 -6.07
CA GLY A 150 -10.69 -5.37 -7.00
C GLY A 150 -10.35 -3.92 -7.36
N GLY A 151 -9.07 -3.57 -7.40
CA GLY A 151 -8.60 -2.20 -7.65
C GLY A 151 -8.64 -1.26 -6.43
N ARG A 152 -9.07 -1.75 -5.25
CA ARG A 152 -9.05 -0.98 -3.99
C ARG A 152 -7.81 -1.33 -3.19
N LEU A 153 -7.03 -0.32 -2.79
CA LEU A 153 -5.96 -0.49 -1.82
C LEU A 153 -6.55 -0.71 -0.42
N LEU A 154 -6.19 -1.83 0.22
CA LEU A 154 -6.64 -2.19 1.57
C LEU A 154 -5.52 -2.07 2.62
N TYR A 155 -4.27 -2.28 2.24
CA TYR A 155 -3.13 -2.21 3.16
C TYR A 155 -1.90 -1.61 2.47
N GLY A 156 -1.12 -0.86 3.24
CA GLY A 156 0.10 -0.22 2.81
C GLY A 156 -0.14 1.02 1.96
N GLY A 157 0.78 1.30 1.04
CA GLY A 157 0.76 2.48 0.21
C GLY A 157 2.13 2.79 -0.36
N PRO A 158 2.30 3.93 -1.06
CA PRO A 158 3.60 4.31 -1.64
C PRO A 158 4.72 4.37 -0.59
N SER A 159 4.41 4.84 0.63
CA SER A 159 5.37 5.04 1.72
C SER A 159 5.11 4.17 2.97
N SER A 160 4.16 3.24 2.92
CA SER A 160 3.74 2.38 4.04
C SER A 160 3.68 0.90 3.61
N GLY A 161 3.14 0.02 4.47
CA GLY A 161 2.99 -1.41 4.17
C GLY A 161 4.20 -2.26 4.55
N TYR A 162 4.95 -1.84 5.56
CA TYR A 162 6.10 -2.58 6.08
C TYR A 162 5.69 -3.40 7.30
N PHE A 163 5.95 -4.70 7.28
CA PHE A 163 5.66 -5.58 8.40
C PHE A 163 6.79 -6.58 8.68
N PRO A 164 7.00 -7.00 9.94
CA PRO A 164 7.88 -8.11 10.26
C PRO A 164 7.39 -9.40 9.59
N CYS A 165 8.30 -10.11 8.92
CA CYS A 165 7.93 -11.30 8.17
C CYS A 165 9.02 -12.39 8.16
N ASN A 166 8.60 -13.62 7.91
CA ASN A 166 9.44 -14.76 7.61
C ASN A 166 9.17 -15.23 6.18
N VAL A 167 10.22 -15.34 5.37
CA VAL A 167 10.15 -15.86 4.00
C VAL A 167 10.98 -17.13 3.91
N SER A 168 10.37 -18.23 3.46
CA SER A 168 11.03 -19.50 3.18
C SER A 168 11.06 -19.75 1.67
N ALA A 169 12.24 -20.07 1.15
CA ALA A 169 12.48 -20.33 -0.27
C ALA A 169 12.02 -21.73 -0.74
N GLY A 170 11.05 -22.35 -0.05
CA GLY A 170 10.49 -23.65 -0.40
C GLY A 170 9.77 -23.66 -1.76
N THR A 171 9.19 -24.80 -2.13
CA THR A 171 8.35 -24.93 -3.32
C THR A 171 7.00 -25.56 -2.93
N PRO A 172 5.92 -24.76 -2.83
CA PRO A 172 5.86 -23.31 -3.04
C PRO A 172 6.60 -22.52 -1.95
N PRO A 173 7.05 -21.28 -2.23
CA PRO A 173 7.62 -20.42 -1.21
C PRO A 173 6.54 -20.08 -0.17
N THR A 174 6.95 -19.90 1.08
CA THR A 174 6.04 -19.53 2.17
C THR A 174 6.45 -18.20 2.78
N ILE A 175 5.45 -17.39 3.06
CA ILE A 175 5.53 -16.08 3.70
C ILE A 175 4.57 -16.09 4.89
N SER A 176 5.04 -15.64 6.05
CA SER A 176 4.20 -15.34 7.20
C SER A 176 4.63 -14.04 7.86
N GLY A 177 3.68 -13.26 8.38
CA GLY A 177 3.97 -11.98 9.05
C GLY A 177 2.70 -11.26 9.47
N SER A 178 2.86 -10.24 10.32
CA SER A 178 1.73 -9.46 10.82
C SER A 178 2.11 -8.01 11.09
N ASP A 179 1.20 -7.12 10.75
CA ASP A 179 1.17 -5.73 11.20
C ASP A 179 -0.04 -5.53 12.12
N GLY A 180 0.22 -5.12 13.35
CA GLY A 180 -0.81 -5.06 14.40
C GLY A 180 -1.49 -3.70 14.51
N MET A 181 -0.86 -2.65 13.99
CA MET A 181 -1.31 -1.27 14.12
C MET A 181 -2.26 -0.91 12.96
N THR A 182 -3.21 -0.03 13.25
CA THR A 182 -4.26 0.39 12.30
C THR A 182 -4.05 1.86 11.92
N THR A 183 -4.85 2.38 10.98
CA THR A 183 -4.60 3.69 10.38
C THR A 183 -4.52 4.82 11.41
N GLY A 184 -5.30 4.75 12.49
CA GLY A 184 -5.24 5.74 13.58
C GLY A 184 -3.93 5.73 14.37
N SER A 185 -3.12 4.68 14.27
CA SER A 185 -1.84 4.50 14.98
C SER A 185 -0.63 4.80 14.10
N ASP A 186 -0.56 4.26 12.89
CA ASP A 186 0.62 4.33 12.02
C ASP A 186 0.34 4.50 10.52
N THR A 187 -0.87 4.94 10.17
CA THR A 187 -1.30 5.42 8.84
C THR A 187 -1.63 4.36 7.79
N ASP A 188 -1.55 3.06 8.12
CA ASP A 188 -2.08 1.96 7.32
C ASP A 188 -2.91 0.97 8.15
N ALA A 189 -3.68 0.14 7.46
CA ALA A 189 -4.51 -0.88 8.11
C ALA A 189 -3.64 -1.93 8.82
N ALA A 190 -4.18 -2.65 9.80
CA ALA A 190 -3.50 -3.84 10.33
C ALA A 190 -3.65 -5.01 9.35
N MET A 191 -2.65 -5.89 9.29
CA MET A 191 -2.68 -7.08 8.44
C MET A 191 -2.11 -8.33 9.11
N THR A 192 -2.54 -9.50 8.67
CA THR A 192 -1.89 -10.78 8.97
C THR A 192 -1.85 -11.64 7.72
N LEU A 193 -0.67 -12.12 7.35
CA LEU A 193 -0.41 -12.93 6.17
C LEU A 193 0.15 -14.27 6.63
N ASP A 194 -0.52 -15.35 6.27
CA ASP A 194 -0.11 -16.72 6.56
C ASP A 194 -0.36 -17.57 5.31
N THR A 195 0.64 -17.64 4.43
CA THR A 195 0.55 -18.45 3.20
C THR A 195 0.48 -19.96 3.46
N PRO A 196 1.18 -20.56 4.47
CA PRO A 196 0.91 -21.95 4.88
C PRO A 196 -0.54 -22.19 5.30
N GLY A 197 -1.11 -21.29 6.09
CA GLY A 197 -2.52 -21.32 6.50
C GLY A 197 -3.50 -20.83 5.44
N GLN A 198 -3.02 -20.47 4.25
CA GLN A 198 -3.78 -19.91 3.13
C GLN A 198 -4.67 -18.72 3.52
N THR A 199 -4.25 -17.92 4.49
CA THR A 199 -5.08 -16.85 5.06
C THR A 199 -4.39 -15.50 4.96
N LEU A 200 -5.16 -14.52 4.48
CA LEU A 200 -4.85 -13.11 4.57
C LEU A 200 -5.98 -12.42 5.33
N THR A 201 -5.63 -11.62 6.33
CA THR A 201 -6.58 -10.76 7.03
C THR A 201 -6.10 -9.31 6.97
N VAL A 202 -6.99 -8.39 6.64
CA VAL A 202 -6.76 -6.94 6.71
C VAL A 202 -7.86 -6.32 7.54
N ARG A 203 -7.52 -5.49 8.51
CA ARG A 203 -8.50 -4.80 9.37
C ARG A 203 -8.08 -3.36 9.58
N ASP A 204 -9.05 -2.48 9.72
CA ASP A 204 -8.78 -1.07 9.97
C ASP A 204 -9.77 -0.49 10.98
N ASP A 205 -9.42 0.67 11.53
CA ASP A 205 -10.21 1.36 12.54
C ASP A 205 -11.07 2.50 11.96
N ALA A 206 -11.83 3.18 12.81
CA ALA A 206 -12.75 4.24 12.40
C ALA A 206 -12.06 5.50 11.83
N SER A 207 -10.75 5.62 11.99
CA SER A 207 -9.93 6.72 11.43
C SER A 207 -9.56 6.48 9.96
N SER A 208 -9.77 5.25 9.47
CA SER A 208 -9.65 4.89 8.05
C SER A 208 -10.54 5.77 7.16
N VAL A 209 -10.12 5.99 5.91
CA VAL A 209 -10.98 6.60 4.87
C VAL A 209 -12.24 5.78 4.59
N TYR A 210 -12.22 4.48 4.88
CA TYR A 210 -13.36 3.58 4.74
C TYR A 210 -14.09 3.37 6.08
N GLY A 211 -13.64 3.98 7.18
CA GLY A 211 -14.08 3.65 8.53
C GLY A 211 -13.65 2.25 8.99
N ALA A 212 -14.19 1.76 10.11
CA ALA A 212 -13.80 0.47 10.65
C ALA A 212 -14.26 -0.69 9.75
N TYR A 213 -13.34 -1.60 9.42
CA TYR A 213 -13.64 -2.79 8.60
C TYR A 213 -12.70 -3.96 8.89
N SER A 214 -13.11 -5.14 8.45
CA SER A 214 -12.28 -6.35 8.41
C SER A 214 -12.53 -7.11 7.10
N VAL A 215 -11.47 -7.58 6.46
CA VAL A 215 -11.48 -8.40 5.25
C VAL A 215 -10.65 -9.64 5.52
N THR A 216 -11.22 -10.81 5.28
CA THR A 216 -10.48 -12.09 5.24
C THR A 216 -10.49 -12.61 3.82
N ALA A 217 -9.34 -13.05 3.33
CA ALA A 217 -9.16 -13.65 2.02
C ALA A 217 -8.43 -14.99 2.12
N ARG A 218 -8.81 -15.92 1.26
CA ARG A 218 -8.08 -17.18 1.05
C ARG A 218 -6.97 -16.95 0.03
N ILE A 219 -5.75 -17.32 0.37
CA ILE A 219 -4.61 -17.27 -0.56
C ILE A 219 -4.73 -18.43 -1.54
N ASP A 220 -4.74 -18.11 -2.83
CA ASP A 220 -4.88 -19.08 -3.91
C ASP A 220 -3.51 -19.54 -4.43
N GLN A 221 -2.52 -18.63 -4.53
CA GLN A 221 -1.19 -18.94 -5.04
C GLN A 221 -0.09 -18.01 -4.50
N VAL A 222 1.13 -18.53 -4.42
CA VAL A 222 2.38 -17.77 -4.19
C VAL A 222 3.39 -18.14 -5.28
N MET A 223 3.94 -17.14 -5.98
CA MET A 223 4.93 -17.28 -7.07
C MET A 223 6.24 -16.57 -6.71
#